data_AF-A0A9E3RIL5-F1
#
_entry.id   AF-A0A9E3RIL5-F1
#
_cell.length_a   1.000
_cell.length_b   1.000
_cell.length_c   1.000
_cell.angle_alpha   90.00
_cell.angle_beta   90.00
_cell.angle_gamma   90.00
#
_symmetry.space_group_name_H-M   'P 1'
#
loop_
_entity.id
_entity.type
_entity.pdbx_description
1 polymer ?
#
loop_
_entity_poly.entity_id
_entity_poly.type
_entity_poly.pdbx_seq_one_letter_code
_entity_poly.pdbx_strand_id
1 'polypeptide(L)'
;MIVKYKDYSIEIVDDQTYTINSVDNVSRYDKIYFSDSTSIEKFYPTSKHGIRVKLADVELASAIICEVGGGTTIHNKSFIVSEDALLICCCDKVYSLELPNLSINWFKRLDPATCFGIYQFDNDFLIHGELQISRIDINGNEKWTFRARDIFVTSDGDNSFAIQADKILLIDWEGYRYTLDKNGVEVI
;
A
#
# COMPACT_ATOMS: atom_id res chain seq x y z
N MET A 1 14.29 -1.43 -0.02
CA MET A 1 14.02 -2.84 -0.41
C MET A 1 14.13 -2.98 -1.92
N ILE A 2 14.60 -4.12 -2.41
CA ILE A 2 14.76 -4.36 -3.85
C ILE A 2 14.05 -5.65 -4.20
N VAL A 3 13.22 -5.62 -5.24
CA VAL A 3 12.57 -6.81 -5.81
C VAL A 3 12.93 -6.95 -7.29
N LYS A 4 12.98 -8.19 -7.76
CA LYS A 4 13.18 -8.52 -9.17
C LYS A 4 11.84 -8.87 -9.81
N TYR A 5 11.58 -8.31 -10.98
CA TYR A 5 10.38 -8.61 -11.76
C TYR A 5 10.74 -8.60 -13.25
N LYS A 6 10.59 -9.74 -13.92
CA LYS A 6 11.14 -9.96 -15.27
C LYS A 6 12.63 -9.55 -15.28
N ASP A 7 13.03 -8.70 -16.22
CA ASP A 7 14.41 -8.19 -16.34
C ASP A 7 14.66 -6.91 -15.50
N TYR A 8 13.65 -6.43 -14.77
CA TYR A 8 13.74 -5.21 -13.97
C TYR A 8 14.16 -5.48 -12.52
N SER A 9 14.90 -4.54 -11.94
CA SER A 9 14.93 -4.36 -10.49
C SER A 9 14.14 -3.13 -10.10
N ILE A 10 13.24 -3.32 -9.13
CA ILE A 10 12.42 -2.27 -8.55
C ILE A 10 12.94 -2.03 -7.14
N GLU A 11 13.49 -0.85 -6.92
CA GLU A 11 13.95 -0.36 -5.63
C GLU A 11 12.85 0.50 -5.01
N ILE A 12 12.46 0.20 -3.78
CA ILE A 12 11.44 0.92 -3.01
C ILE A 12 12.07 1.35 -1.69
N VAL A 13 12.02 2.64 -1.39
CA VAL A 13 12.65 3.25 -0.21
C VAL A 13 11.66 4.15 0.52
N ASP A 14 11.80 4.19 1.84
CA ASP A 14 11.13 5.19 2.67
C ASP A 14 12.02 6.44 2.72
N ASP A 15 11.67 7.48 1.96
CA ASP A 15 12.43 8.72 1.82
C ASP A 15 11.85 9.82 2.72
N GLN A 16 11.98 9.59 4.03
CA GLN A 16 11.42 10.49 5.06
C GLN A 16 11.98 11.91 5.00
N THR A 17 13.16 12.10 4.41
CA THR A 17 13.80 13.41 4.25
C THR A 17 13.31 14.19 3.04
N TYR A 18 12.60 13.54 2.11
CA TYR A 18 12.11 14.21 0.92
C TYR A 18 11.08 15.29 1.26
N THR A 19 11.19 16.44 0.61
CA THR A 19 10.24 17.55 0.73
C THR A 19 9.78 17.98 -0.65
N ILE A 20 8.47 17.95 -0.90
CA ILE A 20 7.88 18.34 -2.20
C ILE A 20 8.34 19.74 -2.57
N ASN A 21 8.79 19.92 -3.82
CA ASN A 21 9.30 21.18 -4.38
C ASN A 21 10.58 21.74 -3.72
N SER A 22 11.23 21.01 -2.82
CA SER A 22 12.53 21.42 -2.27
C SER A 22 13.66 21.17 -3.25
N VAL A 23 14.53 22.18 -3.43
CA VAL A 23 15.79 22.06 -4.19
C VAL A 23 16.88 21.36 -3.38
N ASP A 24 16.72 21.26 -2.06
CA ASP A 24 17.69 20.68 -1.13
C ASP A 24 17.53 19.15 -0.98
N ASN A 25 16.58 18.54 -1.70
CA ASN A 25 16.38 17.09 -1.68
C ASN A 25 17.63 16.35 -2.16
N VAL A 26 18.09 15.38 -1.35
CA VAL A 26 19.20 14.48 -1.71
C VAL A 26 18.80 13.59 -2.88
N SER A 27 17.59 13.04 -2.84
CA SER A 27 17.02 12.19 -3.89
C SER A 27 16.24 13.02 -4.91
N ARG A 28 16.36 12.67 -6.19
CA ARG A 28 15.53 13.23 -7.27
C ARG A 28 14.68 12.15 -7.90
N TYR A 29 13.42 12.47 -8.19
CA TYR A 29 12.45 11.57 -8.80
C TYR A 29 11.84 12.25 -10.03
N ASP A 30 11.61 11.49 -11.10
CA ASP A 30 11.03 12.02 -12.35
C ASP A 30 9.55 12.37 -12.18
N LYS A 31 8.85 11.62 -11.33
CA LYS A 31 7.43 11.79 -11.04
C LYS A 31 7.20 11.99 -9.55
N ILE A 32 6.30 12.91 -9.22
CA ILE A 32 5.88 13.16 -7.84
C ILE A 32 4.37 12.98 -7.78
N TYR A 33 3.92 12.08 -6.92
CA TYR A 33 2.51 11.79 -6.70
C TYR A 33 2.09 12.27 -5.31
N PHE A 34 1.09 13.14 -5.32
CA PHE A 34 0.42 13.61 -4.10
C PHE A 34 -1.03 13.94 -4.46
N SER A 35 -1.97 13.29 -3.79
CA SER A 35 -3.39 13.41 -4.10
C SER A 35 -4.02 14.70 -3.57
N ASP A 36 -3.47 15.29 -2.49
CA ASP A 36 -3.97 16.55 -1.92
C ASP A 36 -3.20 17.78 -2.44
N SER A 37 -3.29 17.99 -3.75
CA SER A 37 -2.62 19.09 -4.45
C SER A 37 -3.09 20.48 -4.04
N THR A 38 -4.24 20.59 -3.36
CA THR A 38 -4.83 21.88 -2.95
C THR A 38 -4.20 22.48 -1.70
N SER A 39 -3.35 21.70 -1.01
CA SER A 39 -2.92 22.01 0.36
C SER A 39 -1.45 21.65 0.64
N ILE A 40 -0.57 21.63 -0.37
CA ILE A 40 0.87 21.36 -0.21
C ILE A 40 1.52 22.25 0.87
N GLU A 41 1.06 23.50 1.01
CA GLU A 41 1.58 24.43 2.03
C GLU A 41 1.02 24.17 3.45
N LYS A 42 -0.05 23.36 3.58
CA LYS A 42 -0.75 23.13 4.85
C LYS A 42 -0.50 21.74 5.43
N PHE A 43 -0.08 20.77 4.61
CA PHE A 43 0.13 19.40 5.07
C PHE A 43 1.52 18.89 4.74
N TYR A 44 2.19 18.37 5.76
CA TYR A 44 3.43 17.63 5.63
C TYR A 44 3.09 16.15 5.38
N PRO A 45 3.49 15.57 4.24
CA PRO A 45 3.28 14.15 3.98
C PRO A 45 3.85 13.29 5.11
N THR A 46 3.03 12.40 5.66
CA THR A 46 3.41 11.48 6.74
C THR A 46 4.23 10.31 6.21
N SER A 47 3.91 9.82 5.01
CA SER A 47 4.68 8.77 4.32
C SER A 47 5.18 9.24 2.97
N LYS A 48 6.42 8.85 2.61
CA LYS A 48 7.11 9.30 1.41
C LYS A 48 7.88 8.13 0.81
N HIS A 49 7.29 7.47 -0.17
CA HIS A 49 7.80 6.21 -0.72
C HIS A 49 8.41 6.44 -2.10
N GLY A 50 9.74 6.39 -2.16
CA GLY A 50 10.51 6.50 -3.39
C GLY A 50 10.58 5.16 -4.12
N ILE A 51 10.43 5.17 -5.43
CA ILE A 51 10.40 4.00 -6.30
C ILE A 51 11.33 4.26 -7.49
N ARG A 52 12.22 3.31 -7.78
CA ARG A 52 13.12 3.34 -8.94
C ARG A 52 13.07 2.02 -9.68
N VAL A 53 12.85 2.07 -10.99
CA VAL A 53 12.87 0.89 -11.86
C VAL A 53 14.12 0.94 -12.71
N LYS A 54 14.92 -0.13 -12.68
CA LYS A 54 16.16 -0.25 -13.45
C LYS A 54 16.14 -1.50 -14.31
N LEU A 55 16.70 -1.40 -15.52
CA LEU A 55 17.05 -2.53 -16.37
C LEU A 55 18.57 -2.66 -16.38
N ALA A 56 19.09 -3.77 -15.83
CA ALA A 56 20.49 -3.86 -15.41
C ALA A 56 20.85 -2.66 -14.50
N ASP A 57 21.75 -1.77 -14.94
CA ASP A 57 22.21 -0.59 -14.19
C ASP A 57 21.63 0.73 -14.70
N VAL A 58 20.74 0.69 -15.70
CA VAL A 58 20.11 1.88 -16.27
C VAL A 58 18.76 2.12 -15.61
N GLU A 59 18.62 3.27 -14.95
CA GLU A 59 17.32 3.72 -14.43
C GLU A 59 16.40 4.08 -15.60
N LEU A 60 15.24 3.42 -15.64
CA LEU A 60 14.20 3.64 -16.65
C LEU A 60 13.18 4.67 -16.20
N ALA A 61 12.84 4.67 -14.92
CA ALA A 61 11.90 5.61 -14.32
C ALA A 61 12.11 5.69 -12.82
N SER A 62 11.83 6.87 -12.26
CA SER A 62 11.71 7.08 -10.83
C SER A 62 10.45 7.85 -10.48
N ALA A 63 9.83 7.50 -9.35
CA ALA A 63 8.66 8.19 -8.81
C ALA A 63 8.75 8.26 -7.29
N ILE A 64 8.11 9.26 -6.69
CA ILE A 64 7.86 9.29 -5.25
C ILE A 64 6.37 9.51 -4.98
N ILE A 65 5.83 8.72 -4.06
CA ILE A 65 4.47 8.89 -3.54
C ILE A 65 4.58 9.55 -2.17
N CYS A 66 4.06 10.76 -2.06
CA CYS A 66 3.99 11.51 -0.81
C CYS A 66 2.54 11.60 -0.40
N GLU A 67 2.16 11.12 0.77
CA GLU A 67 0.76 11.14 1.21
C GLU A 67 0.57 11.54 2.67
N VAL A 68 -0.67 11.93 2.98
CA VAL A 68 -1.15 12.29 4.32
C VAL A 68 -2.14 11.22 4.81
N GLY A 69 -2.25 11.08 6.13
CA GLY A 69 -3.01 10.02 6.80
C GLY A 69 -2.16 9.32 7.85
N GLY A 70 -2.50 8.08 8.20
CA GLY A 70 -1.65 7.25 9.06
C GLY A 70 -0.28 6.96 8.43
N GLY A 71 0.71 6.64 9.27
CA GLY A 71 2.07 6.36 8.80
C GLY A 71 2.21 4.95 8.23
N THR A 72 2.90 4.81 7.10
CA THR A 72 3.24 3.51 6.50
C THR A 72 4.76 3.43 6.32
N THR A 73 5.31 2.22 6.44
CA THR A 73 6.72 1.95 6.17
C THR A 73 6.85 0.93 5.04
N ILE A 74 8.07 0.74 4.54
CA ILE A 74 8.35 -0.18 3.43
C ILE A 74 8.78 -1.56 3.97
N HIS A 75 7.94 -2.57 3.75
CA HIS A 75 8.19 -3.98 4.12
C HIS A 75 7.53 -4.94 3.11
N ASN A 76 7.79 -6.24 3.23
CA ASN A 76 7.39 -7.25 2.24
C ASN A 76 5.88 -7.38 1.97
N LYS A 77 5.03 -6.71 2.76
CA LYS A 77 3.58 -6.65 2.56
C LYS A 77 3.09 -5.24 2.22
N SER A 78 3.92 -4.21 2.27
CA SER A 78 3.50 -2.85 1.95
C SER A 78 3.31 -2.61 0.45
N PHE A 79 3.70 -3.59 -0.39
CA PHE A 79 3.54 -3.55 -1.84
C PHE A 79 3.47 -4.97 -2.42
N ILE A 80 2.99 -5.07 -3.66
CA ILE A 80 3.04 -6.28 -4.48
C ILE A 80 3.24 -5.90 -5.94
N VAL A 81 3.92 -6.74 -6.70
CA VAL A 81 4.04 -6.61 -8.16
C VAL A 81 3.21 -7.69 -8.82
N SER A 82 2.24 -7.31 -9.65
CA SER A 82 1.35 -8.21 -10.38
C SER A 82 0.93 -7.57 -11.70
N GLU A 83 0.82 -8.38 -12.76
CA GLU A 83 0.32 -7.93 -14.08
C GLU A 83 0.97 -6.63 -14.60
N ASP A 84 2.31 -6.55 -14.57
CA ASP A 84 3.06 -5.35 -14.97
C ASP A 84 2.68 -4.07 -14.19
N ALA A 85 2.12 -4.22 -12.98
CA ALA A 85 1.82 -3.12 -12.08
C ALA A 85 2.48 -3.33 -10.70
N LEU A 86 2.92 -2.22 -10.10
CA LEU A 86 3.29 -2.13 -8.70
C LEU A 86 2.10 -1.57 -7.91
N LEU A 87 1.52 -2.38 -7.04
CA LEU A 87 0.55 -1.92 -6.04
C LEU A 87 1.31 -1.61 -4.75
N ILE A 88 1.10 -0.43 -4.16
CA ILE A 88 1.84 0.01 -2.97
C ILE A 88 0.94 0.81 -2.02
N CYS A 89 0.99 0.47 -0.72
CA CYS A 89 0.37 1.23 0.35
C CYS A 89 1.16 2.51 0.61
N CYS A 90 0.46 3.64 0.73
CA CYS A 90 1.01 4.90 1.21
C CYS A 90 -0.06 5.61 2.03
N CYS A 91 0.14 5.67 3.34
CA CYS A 91 -0.85 6.13 4.31
C CYS A 91 -2.16 5.35 4.22
N ASP A 92 -3.29 6.04 4.09
CA ASP A 92 -4.64 5.48 3.98
C ASP A 92 -5.02 5.07 2.54
N LYS A 93 -4.05 5.11 1.62
CA LYS A 93 -4.23 4.89 0.18
C LYS A 93 -3.39 3.73 -0.35
N VAL A 94 -3.86 3.17 -1.46
CA VAL A 94 -3.10 2.26 -2.31
C VAL A 94 -2.99 2.87 -3.70
N TYR A 95 -1.78 2.84 -4.25
CA TYR A 95 -1.47 3.24 -5.62
C TYR A 95 -1.21 1.99 -6.46
N SER A 96 -1.71 1.98 -7.70
CA SER A 96 -1.26 1.08 -8.75
C SER A 96 -0.49 1.88 -9.79
N LEU A 97 0.78 1.52 -9.96
CA LEU A 97 1.69 2.14 -10.93
C LEU A 97 2.06 1.14 -12.02
N GLU A 98 1.95 1.54 -13.28
CA GLU A 98 2.40 0.75 -14.42
C GLU A 98 3.92 0.57 -14.41
N LEU A 99 4.40 -0.62 -14.74
CA LEU A 99 5.82 -0.92 -14.94
C LEU A 99 6.16 -0.99 -16.43
N PRO A 100 7.34 -0.50 -16.85
CA PRO A 100 8.39 0.08 -16.01
C PRO A 100 8.24 1.59 -15.77
N ASN A 101 7.27 2.26 -16.40
CA ASN A 101 7.24 3.73 -16.50
C ASN A 101 6.81 4.45 -15.21
N LEU A 102 6.23 3.74 -14.24
CA LEU A 102 5.66 4.25 -12.99
C LEU A 102 4.49 5.24 -13.17
N SER A 103 3.76 5.19 -14.28
CA SER A 103 2.53 5.98 -14.48
C SER A 103 1.40 5.46 -13.60
N ILE A 104 0.54 6.35 -13.09
CA ILE A 104 -0.62 5.91 -12.28
C ILE A 104 -1.63 5.20 -13.18
N ASN A 105 -1.93 3.95 -12.86
CA ASN A 105 -3.14 3.27 -13.35
C ASN A 105 -4.37 3.79 -12.58
N TRP A 106 -4.26 3.77 -11.25
CA TRP A 106 -5.26 4.28 -10.31
C TRP A 106 -4.63 4.49 -8.92
N PHE A 107 -5.29 5.28 -8.09
CA PHE A 107 -5.06 5.30 -6.65
C PHE A 107 -6.39 5.44 -5.93
N LYS A 108 -6.53 4.83 -4.75
CA LYS A 108 -7.75 4.87 -3.95
C LYS A 108 -7.43 4.90 -2.47
N ARG A 109 -8.27 5.59 -1.70
CA ARG A 109 -8.31 5.47 -0.24
C ARG A 109 -9.04 4.16 0.11
N LEU A 110 -8.33 3.21 0.70
CA LEU A 110 -8.85 1.85 0.98
C LEU A 110 -8.87 1.50 2.47
N ASP A 111 -8.43 2.43 3.31
CA ASP A 111 -8.68 2.42 4.75
C ASP A 111 -8.98 3.86 5.21
N PRO A 112 -9.80 4.08 6.25
CA PRO A 112 -10.00 5.41 6.81
C PRO A 112 -8.80 5.98 7.56
N ALA A 113 -7.87 5.14 8.04
CA ALA A 113 -6.72 5.52 8.85
C ALA A 113 -5.39 5.15 8.19
N THR A 114 -5.12 3.86 7.96
CA THR A 114 -3.84 3.36 7.44
C THR A 114 -4.02 2.06 6.67
N CYS A 115 -3.37 1.93 5.51
CA CYS A 115 -3.23 0.66 4.79
C CYS A 115 -1.92 -0.02 5.21
N PHE A 116 -2.00 -1.11 5.97
CA PHE A 116 -0.84 -1.84 6.48
C PHE A 116 -0.22 -2.82 5.47
N GLY A 117 -1.02 -3.40 4.57
CA GLY A 117 -0.45 -4.29 3.57
C GLY A 117 -1.39 -4.85 2.53
N ILE A 118 -0.79 -5.46 1.52
CA ILE A 118 -1.42 -6.03 0.33
C ILE A 118 -1.09 -7.51 0.26
N TYR A 119 -2.11 -8.34 0.07
CA TYR A 119 -1.99 -9.79 0.04
C TYR A 119 -2.67 -10.33 -1.22
N GLN A 120 -1.97 -11.19 -1.97
CA GLN A 120 -2.61 -11.94 -3.05
C GLN A 120 -3.73 -12.82 -2.47
N PHE A 121 -4.90 -12.77 -3.09
CA PHE A 121 -6.06 -13.56 -2.67
C PHE A 121 -6.88 -13.99 -3.88
N ASP A 122 -6.77 -15.26 -4.25
CA ASP A 122 -7.18 -15.76 -5.58
C ASP A 122 -6.55 -14.92 -6.71
N ASN A 123 -7.38 -14.39 -7.61
CA ASN A 123 -7.02 -13.46 -8.68
C ASN A 123 -7.13 -11.98 -8.27
N ASP A 124 -7.38 -11.72 -6.98
CA ASP A 124 -7.62 -10.40 -6.41
C ASP A 124 -6.57 -10.07 -5.34
N PHE A 125 -6.78 -8.97 -4.64
CA PHE A 125 -5.95 -8.55 -3.52
C PHE A 125 -6.80 -8.28 -2.28
N LEU A 126 -6.27 -8.63 -1.12
CA LEU A 126 -6.76 -8.15 0.17
C LEU A 126 -5.87 -7.00 0.63
N ILE A 127 -6.51 -5.90 0.99
CA ILE A 127 -5.88 -4.77 1.66
C ILE A 127 -6.17 -4.91 3.14
N HIS A 128 -5.11 -5.15 3.91
CA HIS A 128 -5.15 -5.09 5.37
C HIS A 128 -4.98 -3.63 5.78
N GLY A 129 -6.07 -2.99 6.17
CA GLY A 129 -6.06 -1.66 6.77
C GLY A 129 -6.21 -1.71 8.28
N GLU A 130 -6.04 -0.56 8.92
CA GLU A 130 -6.17 -0.39 10.36
C GLU A 130 -7.61 -0.57 10.84
N LEU A 131 -8.59 -0.08 10.09
CA LEU A 131 -10.01 -0.14 10.47
C LEU A 131 -10.81 -1.11 9.61
N GLN A 132 -10.27 -1.53 8.46
CA GLN A 132 -10.98 -2.40 7.53
C GLN A 132 -10.08 -3.38 6.77
N ILE A 133 -10.66 -4.51 6.39
CA ILE A 133 -10.12 -5.39 5.35
C ILE A 133 -10.96 -5.20 4.10
N SER A 134 -10.31 -4.95 2.96
CA SER A 134 -10.99 -4.75 1.68
C SER A 134 -10.49 -5.73 0.63
N ARG A 135 -11.38 -6.36 -0.14
CA ARG A 135 -11.01 -7.14 -1.32
C ARG A 135 -11.14 -6.27 -2.57
N ILE A 136 -10.08 -6.15 -3.35
CA ILE A 136 -10.05 -5.37 -4.59
C ILE A 136 -9.57 -6.21 -5.78
N ASP A 137 -10.04 -5.90 -6.98
CA ASP A 137 -9.42 -6.41 -8.22
C ASP A 137 -8.16 -5.60 -8.63
N ILE A 138 -7.49 -6.01 -9.71
CA ILE A 138 -6.31 -5.33 -10.26
C ILE A 138 -6.57 -3.89 -10.73
N ASN A 139 -7.82 -3.55 -11.05
CA ASN A 139 -8.25 -2.20 -11.42
C ASN A 139 -8.65 -1.35 -10.20
N GLY A 140 -8.45 -1.89 -8.99
CA GLY A 140 -8.79 -1.24 -7.74
C GLY A 140 -10.29 -1.20 -7.47
N ASN A 141 -11.11 -1.98 -8.16
CA ASN A 141 -12.54 -2.06 -7.85
C ASN A 141 -12.74 -2.88 -6.58
N GLU A 142 -13.40 -2.28 -5.60
CA GLU A 142 -13.74 -2.94 -4.35
C GLU A 142 -14.86 -3.95 -4.57
N LYS A 143 -14.62 -5.20 -4.17
CA LYS A 143 -15.61 -6.28 -4.20
C LYS A 143 -16.41 -6.33 -2.91
N TRP A 144 -15.71 -6.18 -1.77
CA TRP A 144 -16.31 -6.09 -0.46
C TRP A 144 -15.32 -5.46 0.52
N THR A 145 -15.86 -4.95 1.63
CA THR A 145 -15.12 -4.44 2.78
C THR A 145 -15.75 -4.99 4.05
N PHE A 146 -14.89 -5.34 5.02
CA PHE A 146 -15.28 -5.72 6.36
C PHE A 146 -14.64 -4.80 7.39
N ARG A 147 -15.42 -4.38 8.39
CA ARG A 147 -14.96 -3.59 9.55
C ARG A 147 -15.27 -4.35 10.82
N ALA A 148 -14.29 -4.40 11.72
CA ALA A 148 -14.49 -4.89 13.07
C ALA A 148 -15.07 -3.79 13.97
N ARG A 149 -15.23 -4.14 15.25
CA ARG A 149 -15.64 -3.20 16.30
C ARG A 149 -14.55 -2.19 16.64
N ASP A 150 -13.29 -2.59 16.46
CA ASP A 150 -12.11 -1.81 16.73
C ASP A 150 -11.04 -2.05 15.65
N ILE A 151 -9.84 -1.49 15.82
CA ILE A 151 -8.73 -1.57 14.87
C ILE A 151 -8.09 -2.96 14.79
N PHE A 152 -7.58 -3.33 13.62
CA PHE A 152 -6.82 -4.56 13.36
C PHE A 152 -5.35 -4.45 13.74
N VAL A 153 -5.12 -4.08 15.00
CA VAL A 153 -3.79 -4.02 15.62
C VAL A 153 -3.86 -4.81 16.92
N THR A 154 -2.82 -5.58 17.23
CA THR A 154 -2.68 -6.25 18.54
C THR A 154 -1.59 -5.56 19.36
N SER A 155 -1.68 -5.64 20.69
CA SER A 155 -0.64 -5.14 21.61
C SER A 155 0.75 -5.70 21.32
N ASP A 156 0.79 -6.89 20.72
CA ASP A 156 1.99 -7.67 20.46
C ASP A 156 2.53 -7.40 19.04
N GLY A 157 1.86 -6.55 18.26
CA GLY A 157 2.27 -6.06 16.94
C GLY A 157 2.07 -7.04 15.78
N ASP A 158 2.10 -8.34 16.03
CA ASP A 158 1.88 -9.39 15.04
C ASP A 158 0.67 -10.24 15.44
N ASN A 159 -0.12 -10.71 14.45
CA ASN A 159 -1.28 -11.63 14.55
C ASN A 159 -2.71 -11.03 14.51
N SER A 160 -2.91 -9.76 14.16
CA SER A 160 -4.28 -9.24 13.92
C SER A 160 -4.91 -9.75 12.63
N PHE A 161 -4.11 -10.28 11.70
CA PHE A 161 -4.54 -10.71 10.37
C PHE A 161 -3.80 -11.98 9.92
N ALA A 162 -4.54 -12.95 9.40
CA ALA A 162 -3.99 -14.10 8.70
C ALA A 162 -4.92 -14.62 7.60
N ILE A 163 -4.35 -15.21 6.56
CA ILE A 163 -5.09 -15.95 5.53
C ILE A 163 -4.80 -17.44 5.73
N GLN A 164 -5.83 -18.25 5.90
CA GLN A 164 -5.74 -19.70 6.02
C GLN A 164 -6.68 -20.36 5.01
N ALA A 165 -6.11 -20.90 3.94
CA ALA A 165 -6.86 -21.39 2.78
C ALA A 165 -7.82 -20.30 2.23
N ASP A 166 -9.13 -20.54 2.29
CA ASP A 166 -10.18 -19.63 1.84
C ASP A 166 -10.78 -18.76 2.96
N LYS A 167 -10.15 -18.78 4.15
CA LYS A 167 -10.59 -18.02 5.33
C LYS A 167 -9.66 -16.88 5.66
N ILE A 168 -10.25 -15.76 6.06
CA ILE A 168 -9.55 -14.59 6.59
C ILE A 168 -9.79 -14.54 8.09
N LEU A 169 -8.72 -14.66 8.87
CA LEU A 169 -8.75 -14.62 10.33
C LEU A 169 -8.33 -13.24 10.79
N LEU A 170 -9.16 -12.63 11.63
CA LEU A 170 -8.94 -11.28 12.15
C LEU A 170 -9.05 -11.28 13.67
N ILE A 171 -8.25 -10.42 14.30
CA ILE A 171 -8.33 -10.10 15.72
C ILE A 171 -8.29 -8.58 15.84
N ASP A 172 -9.31 -7.98 16.47
CA ASP A 172 -9.29 -6.55 16.76
C ASP A 172 -8.54 -6.24 18.08
N TRP A 173 -8.33 -4.96 18.35
CA TRP A 173 -7.61 -4.47 19.53
C TRP A 173 -8.18 -5.00 20.86
N GLU A 174 -9.50 -5.16 20.94
CA GLU A 174 -10.20 -5.68 22.12
C GLU A 174 -10.15 -7.23 22.21
N GLY A 175 -9.51 -7.89 21.25
CA GLY A 175 -9.33 -9.34 21.22
C GLY A 175 -10.50 -10.12 20.64
N TYR A 176 -11.49 -9.45 20.04
CA TYR A 176 -12.56 -10.15 19.33
C TYR A 176 -12.00 -10.78 18.07
N ARG A 177 -12.42 -12.02 17.81
CA ARG A 177 -11.96 -12.82 16.68
C ARG A 177 -13.05 -12.90 15.64
N TYR A 178 -12.68 -12.65 14.39
CA TYR A 178 -13.57 -12.77 13.25
C TYR A 178 -12.97 -13.76 12.26
N THR A 179 -13.81 -14.60 11.68
CA THR A 179 -13.43 -15.48 10.57
C THR A 179 -14.31 -15.12 9.40
N LEU A 180 -13.74 -14.62 8.32
CA LEU A 180 -14.48 -14.32 7.10
C LEU A 180 -14.29 -15.43 6.09
N ASP A 181 -15.34 -15.74 5.35
CA ASP A 181 -15.23 -16.48 4.09
C ASP A 181 -14.62 -15.59 2.98
N LYS A 182 -14.37 -16.17 1.81
CA LYS A 182 -13.83 -15.46 0.64
C LYS A 182 -14.69 -14.28 0.15
N ASN A 183 -15.96 -14.23 0.54
CA ASN A 183 -16.92 -13.19 0.16
C ASN A 183 -16.99 -12.08 1.21
N GLY A 184 -16.14 -12.12 2.25
CA GLY A 184 -16.12 -11.12 3.31
C GLY A 184 -17.26 -11.30 4.32
N VAL A 185 -17.94 -12.44 4.31
CA VAL A 185 -19.02 -12.75 5.24
C VAL A 185 -18.44 -13.47 6.44
N GLU A 186 -18.75 -12.97 7.64
CA GLU A 186 -18.35 -13.63 8.88
C GLU A 186 -19.03 -15.00 9.02
N VAL A 187 -18.22 -16.03 9.28
CA VAL A 187 -18.66 -17.40 9.51
C VAL A 187 -18.42 -17.77 10.98
N ILE A 188 -19.47 -18.29 11.63
CA ILE A 188 -19.49 -18.71 13.04
C ILE A 188 -19.02 -20.16 13.16
#